data_AF-A0A7X8K707-F1
#
_entry.id   AF-A0A7X8K707-F1
#
_cell.length_a   1.000
_cell.length_b   1.000
_cell.length_c   1.000
_cell.angle_alpha   90.00
_cell.angle_beta   90.00
_cell.angle_gamma   90.00
#
_symmetry.space_group_name_H-M   'P 1'
#
loop_
_entity.id
_entity.type
_entity.pdbx_description
1 polymer ?
#
loop_
_entity_poly.entity_id
_entity_poly.type
_entity_poly.pdbx_seq_one_letter_code
_entity_poly.pdbx_strand_id
1 'polypeptide(L)'
;KIVLDWAKVKDSNGEIYLDINRSGKRRVRFTTDAISRYFPEAQVASSAWGTKTHYFYEIDNDQGKQLHMQIAFSGKNIPNNLRMMCDKVNQFFPFSNKRKNWKWRSLYVSKKAQLYEDTTTEDIIEILEEQYKELLAFESDLTEKLSQ
;
A
#
# COMPACT_ATOMS: atom_id res chain seq x y z
N LYS A 1 -15.91 3.27 9.12
CA LYS A 1 -15.29 4.58 9.48
C LYS A 1 -13.99 4.34 10.22
N ILE A 2 -13.99 3.45 11.22
CA ILE A 2 -12.83 2.92 11.95
C ILE A 2 -11.51 2.88 11.15
N VAL A 3 -11.44 2.16 10.02
CA VAL A 3 -10.20 2.05 9.21
C VAL A 3 -9.68 3.42 8.73
N LEU A 4 -10.57 4.31 8.29
CA LEU A 4 -10.18 5.65 7.85
C LEU A 4 -9.78 6.53 9.03
N ASP A 5 -10.46 6.40 10.16
CA ASP A 5 -10.16 7.19 11.35
C ASP A 5 -8.83 6.76 11.98
N TRP A 6 -8.54 5.46 12.00
CA TRP A 6 -7.21 4.91 12.32
C TRP A 6 -6.12 5.52 11.41
N ALA A 7 -6.35 5.54 10.10
CA ALA A 7 -5.36 6.09 9.16
C ALA A 7 -5.16 7.61 9.36
N LYS A 8 -6.20 8.37 9.72
CA LYS A 8 -6.04 9.79 10.08
C LYS A 8 -5.19 10.00 11.32
N VAL A 9 -5.30 9.12 12.32
CA VAL A 9 -4.45 9.18 13.52
C VAL A 9 -2.99 8.96 13.12
N LYS A 10 -2.71 7.90 12.34
CA LYS A 10 -1.36 7.63 11.82
C LYS A 10 -0.80 8.79 10.98
N ASP A 11 -1.64 9.40 10.15
CA ASP A 11 -1.29 10.58 9.35
C ASP A 11 -0.96 11.79 10.24
N SER A 12 -1.79 12.05 11.27
CA SER A 12 -1.55 13.14 12.22
C SER A 12 -0.29 12.95 13.07
N ASN A 13 0.13 11.71 13.27
CA ASN A 13 1.39 11.36 13.94
C ASN A 13 2.61 11.45 13.01
N GLY A 14 2.41 11.68 11.71
CA GLY A 14 3.46 11.67 10.71
C GLY A 14 4.00 10.28 10.38
N GLU A 15 3.28 9.22 10.73
CA GLU A 15 3.68 7.83 10.45
C GLU A 15 3.40 7.45 8.98
N ILE A 16 2.33 8.01 8.41
CA ILE A 16 1.91 7.80 7.01
C ILE A 16 1.46 9.12 6.39
N TYR A 17 1.25 9.13 5.07
CA TYR A 17 0.61 10.23 4.34
C TYR A 17 -0.69 9.75 3.71
N LEU A 18 -1.83 10.09 4.32
CA LEU A 18 -3.15 9.65 3.89
C LEU A 18 -3.61 10.38 2.62
N ASP A 19 -3.93 9.63 1.56
CA ASP A 19 -4.65 10.18 0.40
C ASP A 19 -6.15 10.07 0.63
N ILE A 20 -6.72 11.15 1.20
CA ILE A 20 -8.16 11.21 1.50
C ILE A 20 -9.02 11.17 0.22
N ASN A 21 -8.54 11.72 -0.89
CA ASN A 21 -9.27 11.81 -2.15
C ASN A 21 -9.33 10.46 -2.88
N ARG A 22 -8.40 9.56 -2.57
CA ARG A 22 -8.37 8.18 -3.05
C ARG A 22 -8.74 7.17 -1.97
N SER A 23 -9.21 7.63 -0.82
CA SER A 23 -9.75 6.79 0.24
C SER A 23 -11.28 6.75 0.24
N GLY A 24 -11.85 5.64 0.68
CA GLY A 24 -13.29 5.43 0.75
C GLY A 24 -13.65 4.24 1.65
N LYS A 25 -14.91 3.80 1.60
CA LYS A 25 -15.39 2.73 2.50
C LYS A 25 -14.65 1.39 2.32
N ARG A 26 -14.33 1.05 1.07
CA ARG A 26 -13.71 -0.23 0.71
C ARG A 26 -12.18 -0.20 0.84
N ARG A 27 -11.56 0.94 0.51
CA ARG A 27 -10.11 1.08 0.50
C ARG A 27 -9.69 2.39 1.11
N VAL A 28 -8.73 2.33 2.02
CA VAL A 28 -7.99 3.49 2.52
C VAL A 28 -6.59 3.43 1.93
N ARG A 29 -6.08 4.57 1.47
CA ARG A 29 -4.81 4.66 0.74
C ARG A 29 -3.87 5.64 1.38
N PHE A 30 -2.60 5.25 1.51
CA PHE A 30 -1.56 6.13 2.02
C PHE A 30 -0.21 5.83 1.37
N THR A 31 0.73 6.74 1.57
CA THR A 31 2.14 6.56 1.26
C THR A 31 2.98 6.73 2.53
N THR A 32 4.27 6.42 2.43
CA THR A 32 5.27 6.63 3.47
C THR A 32 6.48 7.31 2.85
N ASP A 33 7.28 8.00 3.65
CA ASP A 33 8.54 8.60 3.19
C ASP A 33 9.52 7.56 2.66
N ALA A 34 9.61 6.41 3.33
CA ALA A 34 10.56 5.36 3.02
C ALA A 34 10.43 4.86 1.58
N ILE A 35 9.20 4.57 1.12
CA ILE A 35 8.96 4.16 -0.27
C ILE A 35 8.89 5.34 -1.23
N SER A 36 8.45 6.53 -0.79
CA SER A 36 8.37 7.72 -1.65
C SER A 36 9.75 8.12 -2.18
N ARG A 37 10.82 7.86 -1.43
CA ARG A 37 12.21 8.08 -1.87
C ARG A 37 12.58 7.28 -3.11
N TYR A 38 12.08 6.05 -3.22
CA TYR A 38 12.37 5.14 -4.34
C TYR A 38 11.32 5.23 -5.46
N PHE A 39 10.10 5.60 -5.10
CA PHE A 39 8.96 5.74 -6.01
C PHE A 39 8.37 7.16 -5.93
N PRO A 40 9.12 8.20 -6.33
CA PRO A 40 8.63 9.57 -6.30
C PRO A 40 7.45 9.77 -7.25
N GLU A 41 6.70 10.85 -7.02
CA GLU A 41 5.61 11.24 -7.91
C GLU A 41 6.08 11.44 -9.36
N ALA A 42 5.26 10.96 -10.30
CA ALA A 42 5.45 11.23 -11.72
C ALA A 42 5.13 12.70 -12.05
N GLN A 43 5.64 13.18 -13.19
CA GLN A 43 5.36 14.55 -13.66
C GLN A 43 3.87 14.78 -13.94
N VAL A 44 3.15 13.73 -14.38
CA VAL A 44 1.75 13.78 -14.81
C VAL A 44 0.90 12.78 -14.05
N ALA A 45 -0.37 13.12 -13.82
CA ALA A 45 -1.32 12.26 -13.11
C ALA A 45 -1.88 11.14 -14.02
N SER A 46 -1.05 10.15 -14.34
CA SER A 46 -1.34 9.13 -15.35
C SER A 46 -1.49 7.71 -14.79
N SER A 47 -1.33 7.54 -13.47
CA SER A 47 -1.50 6.24 -12.79
C SER A 47 -2.92 5.68 -12.98
N ALA A 48 -3.12 4.41 -12.64
CA ALA A 48 -4.45 3.80 -12.68
C ALA A 48 -5.44 4.39 -11.65
N TRP A 49 -4.94 5.15 -10.66
CA TRP A 49 -5.76 5.94 -9.74
C TRP A 49 -6.00 7.38 -10.23
N GLY A 50 -5.44 7.77 -11.40
CA GLY A 50 -5.50 9.14 -11.89
C GLY A 50 -4.74 10.10 -10.97
N THR A 51 -3.58 9.66 -10.47
CA THR A 51 -2.68 10.43 -9.61
C THR A 51 -1.27 10.41 -10.19
N LYS A 52 -0.40 11.28 -9.68
CA LYS A 52 1.04 11.24 -9.98
C LYS A 52 1.74 10.09 -9.27
N THR A 53 1.16 9.60 -8.18
CA THR A 53 1.65 8.45 -7.41
C THR A 53 1.38 7.14 -8.15
N HIS A 54 2.42 6.33 -8.35
CA HIS A 54 2.33 5.02 -9.00
C HIS A 54 2.35 3.85 -8.02
N TYR A 55 2.25 4.12 -6.72
CA TYR A 55 2.08 3.11 -5.69
C TYR A 55 1.16 3.64 -4.59
N PHE A 56 0.57 2.74 -3.83
CA PHE A 56 -0.08 3.05 -2.57
C PHE A 56 0.05 1.86 -1.63
N TYR A 57 0.14 2.15 -0.34
CA TYR A 57 -0.35 1.25 0.67
C TYR A 57 -1.87 1.27 0.63
N GLU A 58 -2.50 0.11 0.58
CA GLU A 58 -3.96 -0.01 0.60
C GLU A 58 -4.40 -0.86 1.80
N ILE A 59 -5.31 -0.33 2.60
CA ILE A 59 -6.08 -1.12 3.57
C ILE A 59 -7.38 -1.50 2.87
N ASP A 60 -7.52 -2.78 2.52
CA ASP A 60 -8.71 -3.33 1.86
C ASP A 60 -9.68 -3.86 2.92
N ASN A 61 -10.83 -3.21 3.01
CA ASN A 61 -11.97 -3.61 3.82
C ASN A 61 -13.06 -4.18 2.90
N ASP A 62 -13.14 -5.50 2.82
CA ASP A 62 -14.13 -6.19 1.98
C ASP A 62 -15.49 -6.22 2.65
N GLN A 63 -16.15 -5.05 2.62
CA GLN A 63 -17.51 -4.85 3.14
C GLN A 63 -17.68 -5.26 4.62
N GLY A 64 -16.63 -5.11 5.42
CA GLY A 64 -16.66 -5.49 6.83
C GLY A 64 -16.61 -7.00 7.08
N LYS A 65 -16.27 -7.82 6.08
CA LYS A 65 -16.09 -9.28 6.23
C LYS A 65 -14.64 -9.67 6.36
N GLN A 66 -13.74 -8.91 5.74
CA GLN A 66 -12.33 -9.22 5.68
C GLN A 66 -11.50 -7.94 5.63
N LEU A 67 -10.37 -7.95 6.32
CA LEU A 67 -9.43 -6.84 6.42
C LEU A 67 -8.00 -7.30 6.12
N HIS A 68 -7.31 -6.57 5.24
CA HIS A 68 -5.88 -6.78 4.99
C HIS A 68 -5.22 -5.49 4.50
N MET A 69 -3.90 -5.41 4.68
CA MET A 69 -3.06 -4.37 4.09
C MET A 69 -2.25 -4.93 2.91
N GLN A 70 -1.99 -4.09 1.93
CA GLN A 70 -1.11 -4.43 0.82
C GLN A 70 -0.32 -3.23 0.32
N ILE A 71 0.76 -3.50 -0.42
CA ILE A 71 1.49 -2.49 -1.20
C ILE A 71 1.16 -2.70 -2.66
N ALA A 72 0.35 -1.81 -3.24
CA ALA A 72 -0.08 -1.87 -4.62
C ALA A 72 0.72 -0.92 -5.49
N PHE A 73 1.11 -1.37 -6.68
CA PHE A 73 1.74 -0.58 -7.73
C PHE A 73 0.83 -0.48 -8.95
N SER A 74 0.88 0.68 -9.61
CA SER A 74 0.23 0.92 -10.88
C SER A 74 1.23 0.99 -12.03
N GLY A 75 1.12 0.04 -12.95
CA GLY A 75 1.92 -0.01 -14.18
C GLY A 75 1.29 0.77 -15.33
N LYS A 76 0.09 1.34 -15.14
CA LYS A 76 -0.57 2.17 -16.15
C LYS A 76 0.23 3.45 -16.33
N ASN A 77 0.76 3.69 -17.54
CA ASN A 77 1.54 4.86 -17.91
C ASN A 77 2.72 5.17 -16.96
N ILE A 78 3.29 4.13 -16.34
CA ILE A 78 4.40 4.29 -15.41
C ILE A 78 5.64 4.83 -16.15
N PRO A 79 6.27 5.92 -15.65
CA PRO A 79 7.52 6.43 -16.20
C PRO A 79 8.65 5.40 -16.20
N ASN A 80 9.59 5.51 -17.15
CA ASN A 80 10.68 4.55 -17.31
C ASN A 80 11.55 4.41 -16.05
N ASN A 81 11.85 5.51 -15.35
CA ASN A 81 12.62 5.48 -14.11
C ASN A 81 11.89 4.69 -13.00
N LEU A 82 10.59 4.92 -12.80
CA LEU A 82 9.80 4.15 -11.83
C LEU A 82 9.66 2.68 -12.26
N ARG A 83 9.60 2.44 -13.57
CA ARG A 83 9.55 1.09 -14.11
C ARG A 83 10.83 0.30 -13.84
N MET A 84 11.98 0.94 -14.03
CA MET A 84 13.28 0.35 -13.67
C MET A 84 13.37 0.04 -12.18
N MET A 85 12.81 0.91 -11.32
CA MET A 85 12.72 0.62 -9.89
C MET A 85 11.83 -0.59 -9.59
N CYS A 86 10.67 -0.73 -10.24
CA CYS A 86 9.87 -1.96 -10.12
C CYS A 86 10.64 -3.21 -10.58
N ASP A 87 11.47 -3.09 -11.62
CA ASP A 87 12.30 -4.20 -12.10
C ASP A 87 13.42 -4.53 -11.10
N LYS A 88 14.02 -3.54 -10.41
CA LYS A 88 14.96 -3.75 -9.28
C LYS A 88 14.27 -4.47 -8.12
N VAL A 89 13.08 -4.01 -7.70
CA VAL A 89 12.28 -4.68 -6.65
C VAL A 89 12.04 -6.14 -6.99
N ASN A 90 11.72 -6.45 -8.26
CA ASN A 90 11.44 -7.81 -8.72
C ASN A 90 12.65 -8.76 -8.68
N GLN A 91 13.87 -8.25 -8.54
CA GLN A 91 15.06 -9.09 -8.32
C GLN A 91 15.07 -9.71 -6.91
N PHE A 92 14.53 -8.98 -5.94
CA PHE A 92 14.46 -9.39 -4.54
C PHE A 92 13.13 -10.06 -4.19
N PHE A 93 12.04 -9.53 -4.72
CA PHE A 93 10.67 -9.98 -4.47
C PHE A 93 10.02 -10.33 -5.81
N PRO A 94 10.31 -11.52 -6.37
CA PRO A 94 9.86 -11.90 -7.69
C PRO A 94 8.33 -12.06 -7.73
N PHE A 95 7.70 -11.33 -8.64
CA PHE A 95 6.27 -11.46 -8.89
C PHE A 95 5.97 -12.73 -9.69
N SER A 96 4.91 -13.44 -9.30
CA SER A 96 4.40 -14.60 -10.05
C SER A 96 3.96 -14.25 -11.48
N ASN A 97 3.53 -13.01 -11.72
CA ASN A 97 3.07 -12.54 -13.04
C ASN A 97 4.15 -11.76 -13.81
N LYS A 98 4.79 -12.45 -14.77
CA LYS A 98 5.86 -11.93 -15.63
C LYS A 98 5.39 -11.07 -16.82
N ARG A 99 4.09 -10.76 -16.94
CA ARG A 99 3.59 -9.92 -18.05
C ARG A 99 4.26 -8.56 -18.04
N LYS A 100 4.80 -8.12 -19.18
CA LYS A 100 5.45 -6.80 -19.31
C LYS A 100 4.45 -5.64 -19.15
N ASN A 101 3.19 -5.79 -19.55
CA ASN A 101 2.19 -4.71 -19.54
C ASN A 101 1.18 -4.85 -18.39
N TRP A 102 1.67 -5.17 -17.20
CA TRP A 102 0.82 -5.27 -16.02
C TRP A 102 0.23 -3.90 -15.65
N LYS A 103 -1.05 -3.87 -15.27
CA LYS A 103 -1.73 -2.65 -14.80
C LYS A 103 -1.63 -2.50 -13.28
N TRP A 104 -1.70 -3.62 -12.56
CA TRP A 104 -1.68 -3.70 -11.11
C TRP A 104 -0.71 -4.77 -10.64
N ARG A 105 0.05 -4.49 -9.58
CA ARG A 105 0.88 -5.47 -8.86
C ARG A 105 0.79 -5.22 -7.37
N SER A 106 0.60 -6.27 -6.58
CA SER A 106 0.70 -6.20 -5.12
C SER A 106 2.01 -6.81 -4.69
N LEU A 107 2.91 -5.99 -4.17
CA LEU A 107 4.26 -6.39 -3.74
C LEU A 107 4.23 -7.17 -2.42
N TYR A 108 3.38 -6.72 -1.51
CA TYR A 108 3.13 -7.34 -0.21
C TYR A 108 1.63 -7.37 0.01
N VAL A 109 1.16 -8.42 0.68
CA VAL A 109 -0.23 -8.58 1.11
C VAL A 109 -0.17 -9.26 2.47
N SER A 110 -0.70 -8.62 3.52
CA SER A 110 -0.77 -9.21 4.85
C SER A 110 -1.73 -10.40 4.88
N LYS A 111 -1.66 -11.20 5.95
CA LYS A 111 -2.68 -12.22 6.18
C LYS A 111 -4.05 -11.55 6.29
N LYS A 112 -5.02 -12.13 5.61
CA LYS A 112 -6.39 -11.61 5.62
C LYS A 112 -7.10 -11.99 6.91
N ALA A 113 -7.44 -10.99 7.71
CA ALA A 113 -8.23 -11.16 8.93
C ALA A 113 -9.71 -11.25 8.58
N GLN A 114 -10.42 -12.23 9.16
CA GLN A 114 -11.88 -12.34 9.04
C GLN A 114 -12.52 -11.47 10.11
N LEU A 115 -13.61 -10.80 9.74
CA LEU A 115 -14.42 -10.00 10.64
C LEU A 115 -15.79 -10.68 10.75
N TYR A 116 -16.29 -10.77 11.97
CA TYR A 116 -17.55 -11.40 12.35
C TYR A 116 -18.49 -10.38 12.98
N GLU A 117 -19.73 -10.78 13.26
CA GLU A 117 -20.74 -9.87 13.82
C GLU A 117 -20.38 -9.34 15.21
N ASP A 118 -19.62 -10.11 15.98
CA ASP A 118 -19.14 -9.79 17.32
C ASP A 118 -17.78 -9.07 17.34
N THR A 119 -17.17 -8.82 16.17
CA THR A 119 -15.91 -8.10 16.07
C THR A 119 -16.08 -6.65 16.51
N THR A 120 -15.36 -6.27 17.56
CA THR A 120 -15.40 -4.94 18.17
C THR A 120 -14.54 -3.92 17.41
N THR A 121 -14.61 -2.65 17.83
CA THR A 121 -13.75 -1.61 17.25
C THR A 121 -12.30 -1.83 17.66
N GLU A 122 -12.09 -2.26 18.89
CA GLU A 122 -10.80 -2.59 19.47
C GLU A 122 -10.13 -3.75 18.72
N ASP A 123 -10.88 -4.81 18.40
CA ASP A 123 -10.37 -5.93 17.59
C ASP A 123 -9.90 -5.45 16.20
N ILE A 124 -10.68 -4.58 15.56
CA ILE A 124 -10.29 -4.01 14.26
C ILE A 124 -9.01 -3.18 14.38
N ILE A 125 -8.87 -2.39 15.44
CA ILE A 125 -7.66 -1.58 15.67
C ILE A 125 -6.45 -2.49 15.92
N GLU A 126 -6.59 -3.55 16.71
CA GLU A 126 -5.51 -4.51 16.96
C GLU A 126 -5.05 -5.18 15.67
N ILE A 127 -6.00 -5.66 14.84
CA ILE A 127 -5.69 -6.20 13.51
C ILE A 127 -4.94 -5.18 12.65
N LEU A 128 -5.36 -3.91 12.66
CA LEU A 128 -4.70 -2.86 11.88
C LEU A 128 -3.27 -2.60 12.36
N GLU A 129 -3.02 -2.53 13.67
CA GLU A 129 -1.68 -2.33 14.23
C GLU A 129 -0.76 -3.54 13.95
N GLU A 130 -1.27 -4.77 14.07
CA GLU A 130 -0.51 -5.97 13.72
C GLU A 130 -0.11 -5.98 12.24
N GLN A 131 -1.07 -5.77 11.34
CA GLN A 131 -0.81 -5.73 9.90
C GLN A 131 0.11 -4.57 9.52
N TYR A 132 -0.03 -3.42 10.19
CA TYR A 132 0.84 -2.27 9.99
C TYR A 132 2.28 -2.57 10.42
N LYS A 133 2.48 -3.23 11.56
CA LYS A 133 3.80 -3.67 12.03
C LYS A 133 4.47 -4.63 11.05
N GLU A 134 3.75 -5.63 10.54
CA GLU A 134 4.26 -6.55 9.51
C GLU A 134 4.64 -5.80 8.23
N LEU A 135 3.81 -4.83 7.84
CA LEU A 135 4.02 -4.01 6.66
C LEU A 135 5.25 -3.10 6.79
N LEU A 136 5.48 -2.51 7.96
CA LEU A 136 6.71 -1.74 8.25
C LEU A 136 7.96 -2.63 8.27
N ALA A 137 7.85 -3.86 8.79
CA ALA A 137 8.95 -4.82 8.73
C ALA A 137 9.30 -5.18 7.27
N PHE A 138 8.30 -5.40 6.43
CA PHE A 138 8.49 -5.60 4.99
C PHE A 138 9.09 -4.36 4.30
N GLU A 139 8.60 -3.16 4.63
CA GLU A 139 9.15 -1.90 4.10
C GLU A 139 10.63 -1.74 4.45
N SER A 140 11.01 -2.04 5.69
CA SER A 140 12.41 -2.01 6.13
C SER A 140 13.27 -2.98 5.32
N ASP A 141 12.83 -4.23 5.15
CA ASP A 141 13.56 -5.23 4.36
C ASP A 141 13.69 -4.83 2.88
N LEU A 142 12.62 -4.25 2.32
CA LEU A 142 12.60 -3.74 0.96
C LEU A 142 13.60 -2.58 0.78
N THR A 143 13.56 -1.59 1.67
CA THR A 143 14.43 -0.41 1.57
C THR A 143 15.89 -0.76 1.78
N GLU A 144 16.21 -1.69 2.68
CA GLU A 144 17.57 -2.24 2.85
C GLU A 144 18.08 -2.84 1.54
N LYS A 145 17.30 -3.73 0.91
CA LYS A 145 17.68 -4.36 -0.37
C LYS A 145 17.78 -3.35 -1.52
N LEU A 146 16.97 -2.30 -1.52
CA LEU A 146 17.04 -1.25 -2.55
C LEU A 146 18.23 -0.29 -2.39
N SER A 147 18.78 -0.18 -1.18
CA SER A 147 19.96 0.63 -0.88
C SER A 147 21.31 -0.04 -1.21
N GLN A 148 21.28 -1.35 -1.45
CA GLN A 148 22.40 -2.13 -1.99
C GLN A 148 22.56 -1.88 -3.50
#